data_AF-A0A2V2BBI8-F1
#
_entry.id   AF-A0A2V2BBI8-F1
#
_cell.length_a   1.000
_cell.length_b   1.000
_cell.length_c   1.000
_cell.angle_alpha   90.00
_cell.angle_beta   90.00
_cell.angle_gamma   90.00
#
_symmetry.space_group_name_H-M   'P 1'
#
loop_
_entity.id
_entity.type
_entity.pdbx_description
1 polymer ?
#
loop_
_entity_poly.entity_id
_entity_poly.type
_entity_poly.pdbx_seq_one_letter_code
_entity_poly.pdbx_strand_id
1 'polypeptide(L)'
;MNQYDNLWNAIETRVKQNNDATTLDMGNSENVFVNQIRQRTAQIFILEIILDKHRKQFGTRYFPLSGEEALYHLIFTRTNWLPAQIRTLSLSDALFVIAELFRDGNLQEGVKNFLGTQGLRNVSHSVDEFSDRDWAPKENEVHLSLP
;
A
#
# COMPACT_ATOMS: atom_id res chain seq x y z
N MET A 1 20.56 -2.02 -0.11
CA MET A 1 19.15 -1.65 0.11
C MET A 1 18.34 -2.92 0.10
N ASN A 2 17.50 -3.10 1.11
CA ASN A 2 16.60 -4.24 1.23
C ASN A 2 15.37 -4.02 0.31
N GLN A 3 14.65 -5.08 -0.04
CA GLN A 3 13.44 -5.02 -0.88
C GLN A 3 12.40 -4.01 -0.38
N TYR A 4 12.29 -3.82 0.94
CA TYR A 4 11.40 -2.82 1.55
C TYR A 4 11.82 -1.38 1.25
N ASP A 5 13.13 -1.08 1.25
CA ASP A 5 13.62 0.26 0.87
C ASP A 5 13.26 0.57 -0.59
N ASN A 6 13.46 -0.42 -1.47
CA ASN A 6 13.19 -0.26 -2.91
C ASN A 6 11.69 -0.02 -3.15
N LEU A 7 10.83 -0.84 -2.54
CA LEU A 7 9.39 -0.69 -2.64
C LEU A 7 8.93 0.65 -2.07
N TRP A 8 9.38 1.01 -0.87
CA TRP A 8 9.02 2.28 -0.24
C TRP A 8 9.39 3.47 -1.12
N ASN A 9 10.63 3.52 -1.62
CA ASN A 9 11.10 4.61 -2.46
C ASN A 9 10.34 4.70 -3.79
N ALA A 10 9.99 3.56 -4.39
CA ALA A 10 9.17 3.52 -5.60
C ALA A 10 7.77 4.12 -5.35
N ILE A 11 7.13 3.73 -4.25
CA ILE A 11 5.82 4.25 -3.85
C ILE A 11 5.91 5.74 -3.52
N GLU A 12 6.86 6.16 -2.67
CA GLU A 12 7.04 7.57 -2.27
C GLU A 12 7.29 8.46 -3.49
N THR A 13 8.12 8.01 -4.42
CA THR A 13 8.39 8.75 -5.66
C THR A 13 7.11 8.95 -6.47
N ARG A 14 6.30 7.90 -6.64
CA ARG A 14 5.03 7.98 -7.38
C ARG A 14 4.01 8.87 -6.69
N VAL A 15 3.82 8.70 -5.37
CA VAL A 15 2.93 9.56 -4.57
C VAL A 15 3.36 11.01 -4.70
N LYS A 16 4.66 11.32 -4.61
CA LYS A 16 5.16 12.69 -4.81
C LYS A 16 4.86 13.22 -6.21
N GLN A 17 5.07 12.42 -7.25
CA GLN A 17 4.84 12.84 -8.64
C GLN A 17 3.38 13.14 -8.92
N ASN A 18 2.46 12.29 -8.46
CA ASN A 18 1.03 12.44 -8.71
C ASN A 18 0.37 13.57 -7.91
N ASN A 19 1.01 14.02 -6.82
CA ASN A 19 0.51 15.06 -5.94
C ASN A 19 1.36 16.35 -6.02
N ASP A 20 2.04 16.57 -7.15
CA ASP A 20 2.87 17.75 -7.44
C ASP A 20 3.89 18.11 -6.34
N ALA A 21 4.41 17.08 -5.67
CA ALA A 21 5.19 17.12 -4.44
C ALA A 21 6.69 16.79 -4.66
N THR A 22 7.15 16.71 -5.91
CA THR A 22 8.51 16.23 -6.25
C THR A 22 9.63 17.01 -5.55
N THR A 23 9.46 18.32 -5.39
CA THR A 23 10.44 19.22 -4.77
C THR A 23 10.34 19.31 -3.24
N LEU A 24 9.38 18.61 -2.62
CA LEU A 24 9.24 18.62 -1.17
C LEU A 24 10.46 18.01 -0.48
N ASP A 25 10.96 18.73 0.51
CA ASP A 25 11.91 18.22 1.48
C ASP A 25 11.20 17.26 2.44
N MET A 26 11.39 15.97 2.19
CA MET A 26 10.84 14.91 3.04
C MET A 26 11.46 14.88 4.43
N GLY A 27 12.54 15.63 4.72
CA GLY A 27 13.11 15.78 6.06
C GLY A 27 12.28 16.68 6.99
N ASN A 28 11.46 17.57 6.43
CA ASN A 28 10.66 18.53 7.20
C ASN A 28 9.42 17.87 7.82
N SER A 29 9.60 17.23 8.97
CA SER A 29 8.51 16.53 9.67
C SER A 29 7.40 17.45 10.23
N GLU A 30 7.62 18.76 10.30
CA GLU A 30 6.59 19.73 10.74
C GLU A 30 5.57 20.03 9.64
N ASN A 31 5.94 19.78 8.37
CA ASN A 31 5.06 20.00 7.25
C ASN A 31 3.95 18.94 7.21
N VAL A 32 2.69 19.39 7.30
CA VAL A 32 1.50 18.53 7.26
C VAL A 32 1.45 17.70 5.98
N PHE A 33 1.78 18.31 4.84
CA PHE A 33 1.74 17.64 3.54
C PHE A 33 2.82 16.56 3.41
N VAL A 34 4.02 16.79 3.96
CA VAL A 34 5.07 15.75 4.06
C VAL A 34 4.55 14.54 4.86
N ASN A 35 3.86 14.78 5.97
CA ASN A 35 3.28 13.70 6.76
C ASN A 35 2.13 12.99 6.03
N GLN A 36 1.34 13.71 5.22
CA GLN A 36 0.30 13.11 4.36
C GLN A 36 0.90 12.21 3.28
N ILE A 37 1.96 12.66 2.60
CA ILE A 37 2.72 11.85 1.63
C ILE A 37 3.23 10.57 2.31
N ARG A 38 3.90 10.69 3.47
CA ARG A 38 4.37 9.52 4.24
C ARG A 38 3.23 8.58 4.64
N GLN A 39 2.10 9.13 5.08
CA GLN A 39 0.92 8.35 5.46
C GLN A 39 0.38 7.55 4.26
N ARG A 40 0.24 8.19 3.09
CA ARG A 40 -0.20 7.52 1.86
C ARG A 40 0.79 6.45 1.42
N THR A 41 2.09 6.76 1.46
CA THR A 41 3.16 5.79 1.16
C THR A 41 3.06 4.58 2.09
N ALA A 42 2.86 4.79 3.38
CA ALA A 42 2.68 3.71 4.34
C ALA A 42 1.42 2.87 4.07
N GLN A 43 0.29 3.49 3.72
CA GLN A 43 -0.92 2.75 3.35
C GLN A 43 -0.68 1.84 2.14
N ILE A 44 -0.07 2.36 1.08
CA ILE A 44 0.20 1.56 -0.12
C ILE A 44 1.26 0.50 0.17
N PHE A 45 2.29 0.82 0.96
CA PHE A 45 3.31 -0.15 1.35
C PHE A 45 2.72 -1.32 2.14
N ILE A 46 1.91 -1.04 3.16
CA ILE A 46 1.24 -2.08 3.96
C ILE A 46 0.29 -2.90 3.08
N LEU A 47 -0.45 -2.25 2.17
CA LEU A 47 -1.28 -2.94 1.18
C LEU A 47 -0.45 -3.95 0.39
N GLU A 48 0.69 -3.56 -0.18
CA GLU A 48 1.54 -4.47 -0.97
C GLU A 48 2.04 -5.66 -0.16
N ILE A 49 2.39 -5.46 1.12
CA ILE A 49 2.77 -6.57 2.02
C ILE A 49 1.61 -7.54 2.24
N ILE A 50 0.40 -7.02 2.44
CA ILE A 50 -0.81 -7.84 2.59
C ILE A 50 -1.09 -8.62 1.30
N LEU A 51 -1.00 -7.95 0.15
CA LEU A 51 -1.27 -8.55 -1.17
C LEU A 51 -0.22 -9.60 -1.53
N ASP A 52 1.07 -9.37 -1.26
CA ASP A 52 2.13 -10.37 -1.46
C ASP A 52 1.85 -11.65 -0.67
N LYS A 53 1.49 -11.51 0.62
CA LYS A 53 1.09 -12.66 1.44
C LYS A 53 -0.13 -13.38 0.85
N HIS A 54 -1.12 -12.64 0.37
CA HIS A 54 -2.33 -13.19 -0.24
C HIS A 54 -2.01 -13.95 -1.55
N ARG A 55 -1.15 -13.40 -2.41
CA ARG A 55 -0.66 -14.06 -3.63
C ARG A 55 0.06 -15.36 -3.30
N LYS A 56 0.93 -15.37 -2.29
CA LYS A 56 1.63 -16.58 -1.84
C LYS A 56 0.69 -17.66 -1.31
N GLN A 57 -0.46 -17.28 -0.77
CA GLN A 57 -1.45 -18.22 -0.20
C GLN A 57 -2.45 -18.75 -1.24
N PHE A 58 -2.94 -17.89 -2.15
CA PHE A 58 -4.05 -18.23 -3.05
C PHE A 58 -3.68 -18.22 -4.53
N GLY A 59 -2.57 -17.58 -4.89
CA GLY A 59 -2.08 -17.54 -6.26
C GLY A 59 -1.68 -18.93 -6.73
N THR A 60 -1.98 -19.23 -7.99
CA THR A 60 -1.57 -20.47 -8.66
C THR A 60 -0.75 -20.14 -9.90
N ARG A 61 -0.06 -21.14 -10.47
CA ARG A 61 0.65 -20.98 -11.75
C ARG A 61 -0.26 -20.49 -12.89
N TYR A 62 -1.56 -20.82 -12.84
CA TYR A 62 -2.53 -20.45 -13.88
C TYR A 62 -3.25 -19.14 -13.58
N PHE A 63 -3.27 -18.72 -12.31
CA PHE A 63 -3.90 -17.49 -11.86
C PHE A 63 -3.11 -16.92 -10.69
N PRO A 64 -2.05 -16.13 -10.95
CA PRO A 64 -1.12 -15.67 -9.92
C PRO A 64 -1.66 -14.55 -9.04
N LEU A 65 -2.84 -14.00 -9.35
CA LEU A 65 -3.40 -12.82 -8.70
C LEU A 65 -2.49 -11.59 -8.84
N SER A 66 -1.85 -11.42 -9.99
CA SER A 66 -0.98 -10.26 -10.26
C SER A 66 -1.77 -8.94 -10.21
N GLY A 67 -1.10 -7.83 -9.91
CA GLY A 67 -1.71 -6.52 -9.95
C GLY A 67 -2.87 -6.36 -8.96
N GLU A 68 -3.96 -5.77 -9.45
CA GLU A 68 -5.19 -5.48 -8.69
C GLU A 68 -5.97 -6.75 -8.36
N GLU A 69 -5.80 -7.83 -9.12
CA GLU A 69 -6.51 -9.09 -8.93
C GLU A 69 -6.28 -9.69 -7.53
N ALA A 70 -5.11 -9.46 -6.92
CA ALA A 70 -4.88 -9.83 -5.52
C ALA A 70 -5.82 -9.12 -4.56
N LEU A 71 -6.02 -7.81 -4.72
CA LEU A 71 -6.91 -7.02 -3.87
C LEU A 71 -8.36 -7.44 -4.08
N TYR A 72 -8.77 -7.62 -5.34
CA TYR A 72 -10.13 -8.05 -5.66
C TYR A 72 -10.43 -9.43 -5.07
N HIS A 73 -9.50 -10.38 -5.19
CA HIS A 73 -9.66 -11.70 -4.61
C HIS A 73 -9.62 -11.66 -3.07
N LEU A 74 -8.78 -10.81 -2.47
CA LEU A 74 -8.74 -10.61 -1.02
C LEU A 74 -10.10 -10.11 -0.51
N ILE A 75 -10.66 -9.08 -1.13
CA ILE A 75 -11.98 -8.56 -0.75
C ILE A 75 -13.05 -9.66 -0.93
N PHE A 76 -13.06 -10.34 -2.07
CA PHE A 76 -14.00 -11.43 -2.34
C PHE A 76 -13.97 -12.50 -1.25
N THR A 77 -12.79 -13.01 -0.89
CA THR A 77 -12.64 -14.07 0.11
C THR A 77 -13.04 -13.62 1.53
N ARG A 78 -13.01 -12.33 1.83
CA ARG A 78 -13.38 -11.79 3.15
C ARG A 78 -14.85 -11.42 3.26
N THR A 79 -15.44 -10.91 2.19
CA THR A 79 -16.79 -10.32 2.23
C THR A 79 -17.84 -11.13 1.46
N ASN A 80 -17.41 -12.05 0.58
CA ASN A 80 -18.25 -12.71 -0.42
C ASN A 80 -19.01 -11.74 -1.35
N TRP A 81 -18.55 -10.49 -1.48
CA TRP A 81 -19.13 -9.54 -2.44
C TRP A 81 -18.91 -10.01 -3.87
N LEU A 82 -19.79 -9.62 -4.79
CA LEU A 82 -19.66 -10.03 -6.18
C LEU A 82 -18.43 -9.35 -6.82
N PRO A 83 -17.63 -10.05 -7.65
CA PRO A 83 -16.48 -9.46 -8.32
C PRO A 83 -16.83 -8.19 -9.12
N ALA A 84 -18.03 -8.12 -9.69
CA ALA A 84 -18.51 -6.93 -10.38
C ALA A 84 -18.63 -5.70 -9.47
N GLN A 85 -19.03 -5.89 -8.20
CA GLN A 85 -19.10 -4.82 -7.20
C GLN A 85 -17.71 -4.44 -6.69
N ILE A 86 -16.84 -5.43 -6.51
CA ILE A 86 -15.48 -5.20 -6.00
C ILE A 86 -14.66 -4.38 -6.99
N ARG A 87 -14.80 -4.64 -8.30
CA ARG A 87 -14.07 -3.92 -9.36
C ARG A 87 -14.52 -2.47 -9.56
N THR A 88 -15.59 -2.04 -8.92
CA THR A 88 -16.05 -0.63 -8.97
C THR A 88 -15.56 0.20 -7.78
N LEU A 89 -14.88 -0.42 -6.81
CA LEU A 89 -14.38 0.29 -5.64
C LEU A 89 -13.21 1.21 -6.03
N SER A 90 -13.21 2.42 -5.49
CA SER A 90 -11.99 3.23 -5.43
C SER A 90 -10.95 2.54 -4.54
N LEU A 91 -9.68 2.93 -4.64
CA LEU A 91 -8.67 2.41 -3.72
C LEU A 91 -9.02 2.75 -2.26
N SER A 92 -9.52 3.96 -2.00
CA SER A 92 -9.93 4.37 -0.65
C SER A 92 -11.06 3.49 -0.10
N ASP A 93 -12.08 3.18 -0.91
CA ASP A 93 -13.15 2.27 -0.51
C ASP A 93 -12.63 0.84 -0.30
N ALA A 94 -11.75 0.37 -1.18
CA ALA A 94 -11.15 -0.95 -1.06
C ALA A 94 -10.31 -1.07 0.22
N LEU A 95 -9.51 -0.05 0.55
CA LEU A 95 -8.73 0.04 1.79
C LEU A 95 -9.65 0.08 3.01
N PHE A 96 -10.75 0.81 2.95
CA PHE A 96 -11.76 0.84 4.01
C PHE A 96 -12.33 -0.55 4.30
N VAL A 97 -12.67 -1.31 3.25
CA VAL A 97 -13.22 -2.68 3.38
C VAL A 97 -12.26 -3.64 4.07
N ILE A 98 -10.94 -3.42 3.97
CA ILE A 98 -9.90 -4.26 4.58
C ILE A 98 -9.14 -3.56 5.72
N ALA A 99 -9.68 -2.46 6.26
CA ALA A 99 -8.96 -1.60 7.20
C ALA A 99 -8.47 -2.33 8.46
N GLU A 100 -9.15 -3.40 8.87
CA GLU A 100 -8.72 -4.22 10.00
C GLU A 100 -7.38 -4.92 9.75
N LEU A 101 -7.00 -5.19 8.50
CA LEU A 101 -5.73 -5.82 8.15
C LEU A 101 -4.52 -4.90 8.37
N PHE A 102 -4.75 -3.59 8.43
CA PHE A 102 -3.70 -2.57 8.63
C PHE A 102 -3.25 -2.42 10.09
N ARG A 103 -3.90 -3.10 11.04
CA ARG A 103 -3.52 -3.04 12.46
C ARG A 103 -2.13 -3.62 12.68
N ASP A 104 -1.32 -3.00 13.54
CA ASP A 104 0.03 -3.45 13.89
C ASP A 104 0.12 -4.93 14.30
N GLY A 105 -0.93 -5.45 14.95
CA GLY A 105 -1.01 -6.85 15.34
C GLY A 105 -0.99 -7.85 14.16
N ASN A 106 -1.35 -7.40 12.95
CA ASN A 106 -1.36 -8.22 11.74
C ASN A 106 -0.04 -8.12 10.95
N LEU A 107 0.82 -7.16 11.28
CA LEU A 107 2.07 -6.91 10.56
C LEU A 107 3.23 -7.72 11.16
N GLN A 108 4.08 -8.25 10.28
CA GLN A 108 5.30 -8.94 10.67
C GLN A 108 6.26 -7.98 11.39
N GLU A 109 7.10 -8.50 12.28
CA GLU A 109 8.03 -7.67 13.05
C GLU A 109 8.99 -6.87 12.18
N GLY A 110 9.53 -7.49 11.11
CA GLY A 110 10.39 -6.78 10.15
C GLY A 110 9.70 -5.61 9.46
N VAL A 111 8.39 -5.72 9.18
CA VAL A 111 7.59 -4.67 8.56
C VAL A 111 7.35 -3.52 9.54
N LYS A 112 7.02 -3.83 10.80
CA LYS A 112 6.86 -2.81 11.86
C LYS A 112 8.15 -2.05 12.13
N ASN A 113 9.27 -2.78 12.23
CA ASN A 113 10.58 -2.18 12.44
C ASN A 113 10.94 -1.24 11.28
N PHE A 114 10.67 -1.67 10.03
CA PHE A 114 10.88 -0.84 8.85
C PHE A 114 10.01 0.43 8.86
N LEU A 115 8.71 0.32 9.16
CA LEU A 115 7.80 1.48 9.24
C LEU A 115 8.25 2.46 10.34
N GLY A 116 8.76 1.95 11.46
CA GLY A 116 9.33 2.77 12.53
C GLY A 116 10.52 3.62 12.11
N THR A 117 11.26 3.24 11.06
CA THR A 117 12.37 4.04 10.52
C THR A 117 11.95 5.09 9.51
N GLN A 118 10.69 5.09 9.04
CA GLN A 118 10.21 6.02 8.00
C GLN A 118 9.70 7.36 8.54
N GLY A 119 9.87 7.61 9.84
CA GLY A 119 9.46 8.88 10.46
C GLY A 119 7.93 9.09 10.46
N LEU A 120 7.15 8.01 10.48
CA LEU A 120 5.71 8.07 10.69
C LEU A 120 5.43 8.59 12.11
N ARG A 121 4.55 9.59 12.21
CA ARG A 121 4.12 10.13 13.50
C ARG A 121 2.96 9.29 14.04
N ASN A 122 2.79 9.25 15.36
CA ASN A 122 1.62 8.65 16.02
C ASN A 122 0.33 9.50 15.86
N VAL A 123 0.24 10.26 14.77
CA VAL A 123 -0.88 11.14 14.45
C VAL A 123 -1.35 10.79 13.05
N SER A 124 -2.65 10.54 12.90
CA SER A 124 -3.23 10.28 11.59
C SER A 124 -3.36 11.58 10.80
N HIS A 125 -2.96 11.52 9.54
CA HIS A 125 -3.17 12.59 8.58
C HIS A 125 -4.19 12.13 7.53
N SER A 126 -5.18 12.98 7.23
CA SER A 126 -6.13 12.68 6.15
C SER A 126 -5.40 12.62 4.82
N VAL A 127 -5.77 11.63 4.00
CA VAL A 127 -5.27 11.40 2.65
C VAL A 127 -6.44 11.36 1.66
N ASP A 128 -7.57 11.97 2.01
CA ASP A 128 -8.82 11.85 1.24
C ASP A 128 -8.72 12.49 -0.15
N GLU A 129 -7.79 13.44 -0.33
CA GLU A 129 -7.53 14.11 -1.60
C GLU A 129 -6.56 13.33 -2.52
N PHE A 130 -5.94 12.26 -2.02
CA PHE A 130 -4.95 11.49 -2.75
C PHE A 130 -5.59 10.58 -3.80
N SER A 131 -4.98 10.52 -4.98
CA SER A 131 -5.53 9.77 -6.11
C SER A 131 -5.24 8.28 -6.02
N ASP A 132 -6.13 7.46 -6.58
CA ASP A 132 -5.90 6.03 -6.83
C ASP A 132 -4.66 5.78 -7.71
N ARG A 133 -4.25 6.78 -8.52
CA ARG A 133 -3.04 6.72 -9.38
C ARG A 133 -1.74 6.55 -8.59
N ASP A 134 -1.76 6.83 -7.29
CA ASP A 134 -0.64 6.63 -6.39
C ASP A 134 -0.26 5.15 -6.26
N TRP A 135 -1.24 4.27 -6.46
CA TRP A 135 -1.03 2.84 -6.41
C TRP A 135 -0.78 2.28 -7.80
N ALA A 136 0.40 1.68 -7.98
CA ALA A 136 0.79 1.00 -9.21
C ALA A 136 1.11 -0.47 -8.92
N PRO A 137 0.10 -1.33 -8.70
CA PRO A 137 0.31 -2.65 -8.13
C PRO A 137 1.23 -3.55 -8.97
N LYS A 138 1.16 -3.44 -10.31
CA LYS A 138 2.03 -4.22 -11.20
C LYS A 138 3.50 -3.80 -11.10
N GLU A 139 3.77 -2.51 -10.87
CA GLU A 139 5.13 -2.00 -10.67
C GLU A 139 5.62 -2.34 -9.26
N ASN A 140 4.76 -2.19 -8.26
CA ASN A 140 5.08 -2.48 -6.87
C ASN A 140 5.42 -3.97 -6.63
N GLU A 141 4.63 -4.87 -7.24
CA GLU A 141 4.75 -6.32 -7.08
C GLU A 141 6.16 -6.83 -7.39
N VAL A 142 6.86 -6.22 -8.36
CA VAL A 142 8.21 -6.66 -8.76
C VAL A 142 9.24 -6.53 -7.63
N HIS A 143 9.02 -5.64 -6.67
CA HIS A 143 9.93 -5.42 -5.56
C HIS A 143 9.82 -6.50 -4.48
N LEU A 144 8.69 -7.19 -4.38
CA LEU A 144 8.45 -8.27 -3.43
C LEU A 144 8.53 -9.66 -4.07
N SER A 145 8.55 -9.70 -5.41
CA SER A 145 8.62 -10.90 -6.24
C SER A 145 10.06 -11.38 -6.41
N LEU A 146 10.70 -11.80 -5.32
CA LEU A 146 11.92 -12.62 -5.38
C LEU A 146 11.77 -13.82 -4.43
N PRO A 147 12.12 -15.04 -4.88
CA PRO A 147 12.15 -16.23 -4.02
C PRO A 147 13.22 -16.14 -2.91
#